data_AF-A0A7X0P905-F1
#
_entry.id   AF-A0A7X0P905-F1
#
_cell.length_a   1.000
_cell.length_b   1.000
_cell.length_c   1.000
_cell.angle_alpha   90.00
_cell.angle_beta   90.00
_cell.angle_gamma   90.00
#
_symmetry.space_group_name_H-M   'P 1'
#
loop_
_entity.id
_entity.type
_entity.pdbx_description
1 polymer ?
#
loop_
_entity_poly.entity_id
_entity_poly.type
_entity_poly.pdbx_seq_one_letter_code
_entity_poly.pdbx_strand_id
1 'polypeptide(L)'
;MNEAARHLRSPLSLPETIVIRGRPQAIVRSLLGHMSAQGVDRYLKGPLTEPLRDYFLDETKPLPADIKVFYWAYPHRVHVMFRDAAYAHLPSGKNCMIWLLKFFPLAFLLAWDEPVGLNHTIHSFEPWRDVAIDHVADLPLNLYGVPPLFWPEAPTRESILMYGQEAIHVAG
;
A
#
# COMPACT_ATOMS: atom_id res chain seq x y z
N MET A 1 -28.48 25.81 31.25
CA MET A 1 -27.11 25.23 31.27
C MET A 1 -27.25 23.76 30.88
N ASN A 2 -26.92 23.40 29.63
CA ASN A 2 -27.30 22.11 29.02
C ASN A 2 -26.39 20.95 29.47
N GLU A 3 -26.98 19.89 30.04
CA GLU A 3 -26.30 18.65 30.44
C GLU A 3 -25.57 17.95 29.30
N ALA A 4 -26.04 18.12 28.05
CA ALA A 4 -25.41 17.54 26.86
C ALA A 4 -23.95 17.98 26.66
N ALA A 5 -23.57 19.20 27.07
CA ALA A 5 -22.20 19.70 26.97
C ALA A 5 -21.23 19.02 27.96
N ARG A 6 -21.75 18.38 29.03
CA ARG A 6 -20.94 17.74 30.06
C ARG A 6 -20.45 16.35 29.66
N HIS A 7 -21.06 15.73 28.64
CA HIS A 7 -20.69 14.41 28.14
C HIS A 7 -19.72 14.43 26.95
N LEU A 8 -19.42 15.60 26.37
CA LEU A 8 -18.49 15.76 25.25
C LEU A 8 -17.01 15.89 25.67
N ARG A 9 -16.70 15.76 26.97
CA ARG A 9 -15.32 15.77 27.50
C ARG A 9 -14.86 14.37 27.86
N SER A 10 -15.01 13.42 26.93
CA SER A 10 -14.24 12.20 27.02
C SER A 10 -12.81 12.50 26.55
N PRO A 11 -11.76 12.28 27.36
CA PRO A 11 -10.37 12.34 26.88
C PRO A 11 -10.06 11.10 26.04
N LEU A 12 -10.86 10.85 25.00
CA LEU A 12 -10.60 9.83 24.00
C LEU A 12 -9.50 10.35 23.08
N SER A 13 -8.25 10.15 23.50
CA SER A 13 -7.13 10.15 22.56
C SER A 13 -7.16 8.84 21.78
N LEU A 14 -7.03 8.92 20.46
CA LEU A 14 -6.80 7.72 19.66
C LEU A 14 -5.46 7.09 20.09
N PRO A 15 -5.40 5.76 20.25
CA PRO A 15 -4.13 5.10 20.51
C PRO A 15 -3.18 5.30 19.33
N GLU A 16 -1.88 5.23 19.58
CA GLU A 16 -0.87 5.42 18.55
C GLU A 16 -0.97 4.37 17.44
N THR A 17 -1.21 3.12 17.85
CA THR A 17 -1.38 1.96 17.00
C THR A 17 -2.67 1.23 17.39
N ILE A 18 -3.46 0.83 16.39
CA ILE A 18 -4.56 -0.13 16.57
C ILE A 18 -4.18 -1.47 15.95
N VAL A 19 -4.81 -2.55 16.39
CA VAL A 19 -4.61 -3.88 15.83
C VAL A 19 -5.90 -4.33 15.15
N ILE A 20 -5.79 -4.75 13.89
CA ILE A 20 -6.90 -5.22 13.08
C ILE A 20 -6.70 -6.71 12.80
N ARG A 21 -7.66 -7.56 13.17
CA ARG A 21 -7.62 -8.97 12.78
C ARG A 21 -7.98 -9.10 11.31
N GLY A 22 -7.08 -9.68 10.52
CA GLY A 22 -7.25 -9.80 9.08
C GLY A 22 -6.60 -11.07 8.52
N ARG A 23 -6.83 -11.33 7.23
CA ARG A 23 -6.19 -12.41 6.47
C ARG A 23 -5.16 -11.82 5.51
N PRO A 24 -3.88 -11.74 5.87
CA PRO A 24 -2.85 -11.02 5.12
C PRO A 24 -2.83 -11.38 3.62
N GLN A 25 -2.78 -12.67 3.34
CA GLN A 25 -2.71 -13.22 1.98
C GLN A 25 -3.97 -12.90 1.17
N ALA A 26 -5.15 -13.06 1.76
CA ALA A 26 -6.41 -12.69 1.11
C ALA A 26 -6.49 -11.18 0.80
N ILE A 27 -6.00 -10.33 1.71
CA ILE A 27 -5.95 -8.86 1.50
C ILE A 27 -5.04 -8.51 0.34
N VAL A 28 -3.81 -9.04 0.34
CA VAL A 28 -2.83 -8.77 -0.72
C VAL A 28 -3.34 -9.25 -2.08
N ARG A 29 -3.94 -10.44 -2.15
CA ARG A 29 -4.56 -10.96 -3.40
C ARG A 29 -5.74 -10.11 -3.85
N SER A 30 -6.58 -9.65 -2.93
CA SER A 30 -7.69 -8.75 -3.25
C SER A 30 -7.20 -7.42 -3.80
N LEU A 31 -6.15 -6.85 -3.19
CA LEU A 31 -5.47 -5.65 -3.67
C LEU A 31 -4.94 -5.86 -5.08
N LEU A 32 -4.21 -6.95 -5.33
CA LEU A 32 -3.70 -7.27 -6.66
C LEU A 32 -4.76 -7.48 -7.70
N GLY A 33 -5.86 -8.18 -7.36
CA GLY A 33 -6.99 -8.36 -8.26
C GLY A 33 -7.63 -7.03 -8.62
N HIS A 34 -7.87 -6.17 -7.63
CA HIS A 34 -8.42 -4.83 -7.84
C HIS A 34 -7.50 -3.97 -8.73
N MET A 35 -6.21 -3.98 -8.43
CA MET A 35 -5.21 -3.25 -9.21
C MET A 35 -5.09 -3.78 -10.63
N SER A 36 -5.11 -5.09 -10.81
CA SER A 36 -4.96 -5.74 -12.11
C SER A 36 -6.17 -5.56 -13.02
N ALA A 37 -7.39 -5.50 -12.46
CA ALA A 37 -8.62 -5.28 -13.21
C ALA A 37 -8.69 -3.89 -13.89
N GLN A 38 -7.91 -2.91 -13.40
CA GLN A 38 -7.89 -1.57 -13.94
C GLN A 38 -6.92 -1.47 -15.13
N GLY A 39 -7.35 -1.93 -16.31
CA GLY A 39 -6.60 -1.87 -17.57
C GLY A 39 -6.78 -3.13 -18.41
N VAL A 40 -6.98 -2.99 -19.73
CA VAL A 40 -7.22 -4.10 -20.65
C VAL A 40 -5.89 -4.75 -21.06
N ASP A 41 -5.80 -6.09 -21.00
CA ASP A 41 -4.76 -6.92 -21.65
C ASP A 41 -3.30 -6.81 -21.14
N ARG A 42 -3.08 -6.75 -19.81
CA ARG A 42 -1.76 -6.42 -19.23
C ARG A 42 -1.08 -7.50 -18.38
N TYR A 43 -1.58 -8.73 -18.37
CA TYR A 43 -0.93 -9.84 -17.66
C TYR A 43 0.32 -10.42 -18.36
N LEU A 44 0.63 -9.95 -19.57
CA LEU A 44 1.77 -10.36 -20.39
C LEU A 44 2.76 -9.21 -20.54
N LYS A 45 3.38 -8.77 -19.44
CA LYS A 45 4.40 -7.68 -19.45
C LYS A 45 5.83 -8.17 -19.18
N GLY A 46 6.07 -9.49 -19.24
CA GLY A 46 7.38 -10.09 -19.10
C GLY A 46 7.74 -10.53 -17.67
N PRO A 47 9.01 -10.89 -17.42
CA PRO A 47 9.45 -11.72 -16.30
C PRO A 47 9.18 -11.13 -14.90
N LEU A 48 8.96 -9.82 -14.79
CA LEU A 48 8.66 -9.14 -13.51
C LEU A 48 7.20 -9.32 -13.06
N THR A 49 6.29 -9.60 -13.99
CA THR A 49 4.84 -9.70 -13.71
C THR A 49 4.33 -11.14 -13.67
N GLU A 50 5.10 -12.08 -14.21
CA GLU A 50 4.75 -13.51 -14.20
C GLU A 50 4.69 -14.12 -12.80
N PRO A 51 5.66 -13.87 -11.88
CA PRO A 51 5.55 -14.35 -10.50
C PRO A 51 4.32 -13.81 -9.78
N LEU A 52 3.92 -12.58 -10.10
CA LEU A 52 2.74 -11.94 -9.51
C LEU A 52 1.44 -12.55 -10.01
N ARG A 53 1.35 -12.85 -11.32
CA ARG A 53 0.24 -13.60 -11.92
C ARG A 53 0.13 -14.98 -11.31
N ASP A 54 1.24 -15.69 -11.24
CA ASP A 54 1.31 -17.05 -10.70
C ASP A 54 0.89 -17.08 -9.23
N TYR A 55 1.40 -16.14 -8.42
CA TYR A 55 0.91 -15.91 -7.07
C TYR A 55 -0.60 -15.72 -7.10
N PHE A 56 -1.13 -14.75 -7.84
CA PHE A 56 -2.56 -14.44 -7.86
C PHE A 56 -3.46 -15.64 -8.23
N LEU A 57 -3.07 -16.44 -9.22
CA LEU A 57 -3.85 -17.59 -9.72
C LEU A 57 -3.75 -18.86 -8.85
N ASP A 58 -2.69 -19.00 -8.06
CA ASP A 58 -2.45 -20.17 -7.21
C ASP A 58 -2.38 -19.76 -5.74
N GLU A 59 -3.43 -20.07 -4.99
CA GLU A 59 -3.55 -19.73 -3.56
C GLU A 59 -2.50 -20.39 -2.67
N THR A 60 -1.82 -21.43 -3.17
CA THR A 60 -0.78 -22.13 -2.41
C THR A 60 0.59 -21.48 -2.56
N LYS A 61 0.77 -20.58 -3.54
CA LYS A 61 2.04 -19.87 -3.74
C LYS A 61 2.19 -18.71 -2.76
N PRO A 62 3.39 -18.53 -2.19
CA PRO A 62 3.69 -17.38 -1.34
C PRO A 62 3.84 -16.09 -2.17
N LEU A 63 3.77 -14.94 -1.48
CA LEU A 63 4.03 -13.64 -2.11
C LEU A 63 5.49 -13.60 -2.61
N PRO A 64 5.77 -13.28 -3.90
CA PRO A 64 7.11 -13.30 -4.47
C PRO A 64 8.11 -12.44 -3.69
N ALA A 65 9.31 -12.97 -3.44
CA ALA A 65 10.34 -12.39 -2.56
C ALA A 65 10.76 -10.96 -2.95
N ASP A 66 10.77 -10.68 -4.25
CA ASP A 66 11.10 -9.39 -4.87
C ASP A 66 9.99 -8.34 -4.69
N ILE A 67 8.78 -8.76 -4.30
CA ILE A 67 7.64 -7.88 -4.09
C ILE A 67 7.46 -7.62 -2.59
N LYS A 68 7.41 -6.33 -2.25
CA LYS A 68 7.04 -5.85 -0.93
C LYS A 68 5.70 -5.12 -1.01
N VAL A 69 4.81 -5.41 -0.07
CA VAL A 69 3.49 -4.79 0.04
C VAL A 69 3.43 -4.06 1.37
N PHE A 70 3.23 -2.75 1.32
CA PHE A 70 3.13 -1.89 2.48
C PHE A 70 1.71 -1.37 2.65
N TYR A 71 1.36 -1.02 3.88
CA TYR A 71 0.08 -0.39 4.21
C TYR A 71 0.22 0.63 5.34
N TRP A 72 -0.66 1.63 5.34
CA TRP A 72 -0.74 2.65 6.38
C TRP A 72 -2.13 3.27 6.47
N ALA A 73 -2.40 3.98 7.58
CA ALA A 73 -3.63 4.72 7.73
C ALA A 73 -3.62 5.95 6.81
N TYR A 74 -4.68 6.13 6.05
CA TYR A 74 -4.86 7.21 5.11
C TYR A 74 -6.18 7.94 5.40
N PRO A 75 -6.16 8.94 6.31
CA PRO A 75 -7.36 9.60 6.82
C PRO A 75 -7.88 10.69 5.87
N HIS A 76 -7.82 10.44 4.55
CA HIS A 76 -8.18 11.40 3.52
C HIS A 76 -9.17 10.81 2.54
N ARG A 77 -10.06 11.65 2.00
CA ARG A 77 -11.11 11.24 1.06
C ARG A 77 -10.64 11.13 -0.39
N VAL A 78 -9.48 11.70 -0.71
CA VAL A 78 -8.91 11.70 -2.06
C VAL A 78 -8.54 10.28 -2.44
N HIS A 79 -9.09 9.79 -3.54
CA HIS A 79 -8.71 8.48 -4.08
C HIS A 79 -7.52 8.68 -5.01
N VAL A 80 -6.43 7.95 -4.77
CA VAL A 80 -5.28 7.91 -5.68
C VAL A 80 -5.00 6.48 -6.07
N MET A 81 -4.90 6.21 -7.36
CA MET A 81 -4.50 4.91 -7.86
C MET A 81 -3.61 5.06 -9.08
N PHE A 82 -2.47 4.37 -9.05
CA PHE A 82 -1.65 4.17 -10.24
C PHE A 82 -0.87 2.87 -10.21
N ARG A 83 -0.41 2.47 -11.40
CA ARG A 83 0.45 1.30 -11.63
C ARG A 83 1.58 1.63 -12.58
N ASP A 84 2.57 0.75 -12.61
CA ASP A 84 3.72 0.80 -13.51
C ASP A 84 4.47 2.14 -13.45
N ALA A 85 4.62 2.69 -12.24
CA ALA A 85 5.41 3.90 -12.02
C ALA A 85 6.82 3.53 -11.52
N ALA A 86 7.84 4.22 -12.03
CA ALA A 86 9.18 4.14 -11.51
C ALA A 86 9.39 5.25 -10.48
N TYR A 87 9.68 4.87 -9.24
CA TYR A 87 10.03 5.78 -8.15
C TYR A 87 11.55 5.76 -7.95
N ALA A 88 12.19 6.91 -8.04
CA ALA A 88 13.63 7.07 -7.81
C ALA A 88 13.88 7.96 -6.59
N HIS A 89 14.73 7.49 -5.68
CA HIS A 89 15.17 8.24 -4.51
C HIS A 89 16.58 8.80 -4.77
N LEU A 90 16.64 10.10 -5.04
CA LEU A 90 17.83 10.81 -5.53
C LEU A 90 19.05 10.67 -4.61
N PRO A 91 18.95 10.82 -3.27
CA PRO A 91 20.11 10.69 -2.39
C PRO A 91 20.77 9.31 -2.44
N SER A 92 19.98 8.27 -2.71
CA SER A 92 20.49 6.88 -2.76
C SER A 92 20.89 6.41 -4.16
N GLY A 93 20.46 7.12 -5.21
CA GLY A 93 20.60 6.68 -6.61
C GLY A 93 19.79 5.42 -6.98
N LYS A 94 18.97 4.88 -6.06
CA LYS A 94 18.16 3.68 -6.29
C LYS A 94 16.80 4.04 -6.88
N ASN A 95 16.28 3.16 -7.71
CA ASN A 95 14.92 3.20 -8.23
C ASN A 95 14.18 1.89 -7.91
N CYS A 96 12.86 1.97 -7.87
CA CYS A 96 11.98 0.82 -7.70
C CYS A 96 10.73 1.02 -8.56
N MET A 97 10.15 -0.06 -9.04
CA MET A 97 8.83 -0.03 -9.67
C MET A 97 7.78 -0.10 -8.57
N ILE A 98 6.80 0.80 -8.60
CA ILE A 98 5.76 0.89 -7.60
C ILE A 98 4.36 0.93 -8.18
N TRP A 99 3.42 0.32 -7.47
CA TRP A 99 1.99 0.51 -7.66
C TRP A 99 1.40 1.10 -6.38
N LEU A 100 0.46 2.03 -6.52
CA LEU A 100 -0.15 2.75 -5.39
C LEU A 100 -1.67 2.64 -5.45
N LEU A 101 -2.28 2.38 -4.30
CA LEU A 101 -3.72 2.50 -4.08
C LEU A 101 -3.99 3.20 -2.74
N LYS A 102 -4.68 4.32 -2.77
CA LYS A 102 -5.08 5.09 -1.59
C LYS A 102 -6.57 5.39 -1.62
N PHE A 103 -7.27 5.06 -0.55
CA PHE A 103 -8.68 5.40 -0.36
C PHE A 103 -8.98 5.48 1.13
N PHE A 104 -9.99 6.25 1.56
CA PHE A 104 -10.30 6.27 2.99
C PHE A 104 -10.72 4.87 3.50
N PRO A 105 -10.13 4.31 4.58
CA PRO A 105 -9.14 4.90 5.50
C PRO A 105 -7.72 4.33 5.34
N LEU A 106 -7.39 3.65 4.24
CA LEU A 106 -6.16 2.89 4.06
C LEU A 106 -5.44 3.22 2.75
N ALA A 107 -4.11 3.13 2.80
CA ALA A 107 -3.29 3.18 1.61
C ALA A 107 -2.39 1.96 1.54
N PHE A 108 -2.08 1.56 0.32
CA PHE A 108 -1.26 0.41 -0.02
C PHE A 108 -0.22 0.80 -1.08
N LEU A 109 1.00 0.33 -0.88
CA LEU A 109 2.10 0.49 -1.83
C LEU A 109 2.68 -0.89 -2.13
N LEU A 110 2.68 -1.27 -3.40
CA LEU A 110 3.49 -2.38 -3.88
C LEU A 110 4.79 -1.85 -4.44
N ALA A 111 5.88 -2.53 -4.14
CA ALA A 111 7.20 -2.21 -4.67
C ALA A 111 7.93 -3.48 -5.10
N TRP A 112 8.54 -3.43 -6.28
CA TRP A 112 9.56 -4.39 -6.68
C TRP A 112 10.90 -3.86 -6.18
N ASP A 113 11.47 -4.60 -5.22
CA ASP A 113 12.55 -4.19 -4.32
C ASP A 113 12.11 -3.23 -3.19
N GLU A 114 12.98 -3.01 -2.22
CA GLU A 114 12.71 -2.12 -1.08
C GLU A 114 12.64 -0.66 -1.52
N PRO A 115 11.53 0.05 -1.27
CA PRO A 115 11.47 1.47 -1.55
C PRO A 115 12.48 2.19 -0.66
N VAL A 116 13.45 2.85 -1.27
CA VAL A 116 14.49 3.56 -0.51
C VAL A 116 13.97 4.94 -0.12
N GLY A 117 14.31 5.39 1.09
CA GLY A 117 13.83 6.65 1.66
C GLY A 117 12.49 6.53 2.38
N LEU A 118 12.07 5.31 2.78
CA LEU A 118 10.96 5.11 3.70
C LEU A 118 11.32 5.63 5.09
N ASN A 119 11.03 6.90 5.35
CA ASN A 119 11.16 7.53 6.67
C ASN A 119 9.82 7.57 7.43
N HIS A 120 8.82 6.83 6.95
CA HIS A 120 7.46 6.82 7.49
C HIS A 120 7.18 5.51 8.21
N THR A 121 6.34 5.57 9.24
CA THR A 121 5.95 4.39 10.02
C THR A 121 4.86 3.61 9.28
N ILE A 122 5.21 3.02 8.15
CA ILE A 122 4.35 2.15 7.34
C ILE A 122 4.63 0.68 7.69
N HIS A 123 3.59 -0.15 7.64
CA HIS A 123 3.70 -1.57 7.95
C HIS A 123 3.84 -2.40 6.68
N SER A 124 4.52 -3.54 6.78
CA SER A 124 4.72 -4.47 5.67
C SER A 124 3.93 -5.76 5.88
N PHE A 125 3.48 -6.39 4.79
CA PHE A 125 2.92 -7.74 4.81
C PHE A 125 3.99 -8.85 4.82
N GLU A 126 5.27 -8.49 4.74
CA GLU A 126 6.40 -9.43 4.73
C GLU A 126 6.40 -10.49 5.85
N PRO A 127 6.03 -10.18 7.11
CA PRO A 127 5.95 -11.20 8.18
C PRO A 127 4.97 -12.35 7.88
N TRP A 128 4.03 -12.14 6.95
CA TRP A 128 3.01 -13.11 6.56
C TRP A 128 3.16 -13.54 5.09
N ARG A 129 4.36 -13.46 4.52
CA ARG A 129 4.64 -13.79 3.11
C ARG A 129 4.24 -15.23 2.73
N ASP A 130 4.52 -16.18 3.62
CA ASP A 130 4.46 -17.62 3.35
C ASP A 130 3.34 -18.34 4.15
N VAL A 131 2.40 -17.59 4.73
CA VAL A 131 1.27 -18.18 5.46
C VAL A 131 0.16 -18.63 4.49
N ALA A 132 -0.72 -19.52 4.95
CA ALA A 132 -1.89 -19.94 4.18
C ALA A 132 -2.88 -18.78 3.93
N ILE A 133 -3.68 -18.87 2.87
CA ILE A 133 -4.64 -17.82 2.49
C ILE A 133 -5.68 -17.49 3.57
N ASP A 134 -6.06 -18.50 4.36
CA ASP A 134 -7.05 -18.41 5.44
C ASP A 134 -6.44 -18.05 6.80
N HIS A 135 -5.11 -17.97 6.90
CA HIS A 135 -4.40 -17.58 8.10
C HIS A 135 -4.86 -16.19 8.58
N VAL A 136 -5.25 -16.11 9.85
CA VAL A 136 -5.66 -14.87 10.49
C VAL A 136 -4.52 -14.33 11.34
N ALA A 137 -4.18 -13.06 11.14
CA ALA A 137 -3.15 -12.38 11.88
C ALA A 137 -3.62 -11.02 12.42
N ASP A 138 -2.87 -10.53 13.40
CA ASP A 138 -3.03 -9.22 14.00
C ASP A 138 -2.20 -8.21 13.19
N LEU A 139 -2.90 -7.35 12.43
CA LEU A 139 -2.31 -6.33 11.57
C LEU A 139 -2.22 -5.01 12.33
N PRO A 140 -1.02 -4.56 12.75
CA PRO A 140 -0.87 -3.25 13.38
C PRO A 140 -1.13 -2.12 12.38
N LEU A 141 -1.77 -1.06 12.81
CA LEU A 141 -2.01 0.15 12.02
C LEU A 141 -1.69 1.37 12.86
N ASN A 142 -0.64 2.10 12.48
CA ASN A 142 -0.29 3.35 13.13
C ASN A 142 -1.21 4.46 12.64
N LEU A 143 -1.74 5.23 13.57
CA LEU A 143 -2.65 6.36 13.30
C LEU A 143 -1.91 7.70 13.24
N TYR A 144 -0.66 7.72 13.68
CA TYR A 144 0.25 8.88 13.67
C TYR A 144 1.53 8.54 12.91
N GLY A 145 2.30 9.57 12.53
CA GLY A 145 3.54 9.37 11.76
C GLY A 145 3.32 8.80 10.36
N VAL A 146 2.08 8.90 9.84
CA VAL A 146 1.71 8.41 8.51
C VAL A 146 2.32 9.29 7.41
N PRO A 147 2.58 8.73 6.21
CA PRO A 147 3.03 9.49 5.06
C PRO A 147 2.16 10.72 4.76
N PRO A 148 2.75 11.81 4.22
CA PRO A 148 2.00 12.97 3.73
C PRO A 148 0.93 12.58 2.71
N LEU A 149 -0.14 13.38 2.62
CA LEU A 149 -1.28 13.18 1.72
C LEU A 149 -0.84 12.76 0.30
N PHE A 150 0.11 13.49 -0.28
CA PHE A 150 0.54 13.31 -1.67
C PHE A 150 1.78 12.43 -1.85
N TRP A 151 2.25 11.74 -0.81
CA TRP A 151 3.40 10.84 -0.95
C TRP A 151 2.94 9.41 -1.31
N PRO A 152 3.54 8.72 -2.31
CA PRO A 152 4.69 9.14 -3.14
C PRO A 152 4.31 9.75 -4.50
N GLU A 153 3.02 9.96 -4.80
CA GLU A 153 2.51 10.41 -6.11
C GLU A 153 3.00 11.81 -6.53
N ALA A 154 3.32 12.67 -5.56
CA ALA A 154 3.95 13.95 -5.77
C ALA A 154 5.46 13.86 -5.50
N PRO A 155 6.31 14.24 -6.46
CA PRO A 155 7.76 14.26 -6.27
C PRO A 155 8.14 15.26 -5.17
N THR A 156 9.17 14.90 -4.41
CA THR A 156 9.79 15.77 -3.42
C THR A 156 11.13 16.29 -3.96
N ARG A 157 11.88 17.06 -3.16
CA ARG A 157 13.27 17.42 -3.52
C ARG A 157 14.19 16.21 -3.64
N GLU A 158 13.81 15.09 -3.04
CA GLU A 158 14.62 13.88 -2.93
C GLU A 158 14.05 12.72 -3.77
N SER A 159 12.94 12.93 -4.49
CA SER A 159 12.29 11.88 -5.25
C SER A 159 11.81 12.31 -6.63
N ILE A 160 11.89 11.38 -7.57
CA ILE A 160 11.29 11.49 -8.90
C ILE A 160 10.29 10.36 -9.05
N LEU A 161 9.11 10.67 -9.57
CA LEU A 161 8.13 9.67 -9.99
C LEU A 161 7.94 9.79 -11.50
N MET A 162 8.19 8.69 -12.20
CA MET A 162 7.97 8.57 -13.64
C MET A 162 6.85 7.58 -13.90
N TYR A 163 5.90 7.99 -14.72
CA TYR A 163 4.80 7.16 -15.15
C TYR A 163 5.15 6.54 -16.50
N GLY A 164 5.04 5.21 -16.62
CA GLY A 164 5.14 4.56 -17.94
C GLY A 164 4.06 5.09 -18.89
N GLN A 165 4.25 4.92 -20.20
CA GLN A 165 3.26 5.33 -21.23
C GLN A 165 1.85 4.74 -21.01
N GLU A 166 1.77 3.68 -20.22
CA GLU A 166 0.55 2.94 -19.90
C GLU A 166 0.02 3.17 -18.47
N ALA A 167 0.68 4.03 -17.69
CA ALA A 167 0.28 4.30 -16.33
C ALA A 167 -1.11 4.95 -16.30
N ILE A 168 -2.00 4.37 -15.52
CA ILE A 168 -3.31 4.95 -15.26
C ILE A 168 -3.16 5.74 -13.98
N HIS A 169 -3.42 7.05 -14.03
CA HIS A 169 -3.53 7.89 -12.84
C HIS A 169 -4.97 8.33 -12.70
N VAL A 170 -5.66 7.83 -11.68
CA VAL A 170 -6.99 8.31 -11.29
C VAL A 170 -6.83 9.06 -9.98
N ALA A 171 -7.10 10.37 -10.04
CA ALA A 171 -7.26 11.23 -8.88
C ALA A 171 -8.68 11.79 -8.92
N GLY A 172 -9.47 11.48 -7.88
CA GLY A 172 -10.86 11.89 -7.72
C GLY A 172 -11.11 12.57 -6.38
#